data_AF-A0A4Z0BA39-F1
#
_entry.id   AF-A0A4Z0BA39-F1
#
_cell.length_a   1.000
_cell.length_b   1.000
_cell.length_c   1.000
_cell.angle_alpha   90.00
_cell.angle_beta   90.00
_cell.angle_gamma   90.00
#
_symmetry.space_group_name_H-M   'P 1'
#
loop_
_entity.id
_entity.type
_entity.pdbx_description
1 polymer ?
#
loop_
_entity_poly.entity_id
_entity_poly.type
_entity_poly.pdbx_seq_one_letter_code
_entity_poly.pdbx_strand_id
1 'polypeptide(L)'
;MVDKNELRAAFTARLHEALDDAGVRTRGRGVDIHKHLKSVGVVKSPQAVSKWLNGDAIAEADSMVAICVWLKVRREWLEYGVPPKEVLGDSNVRQLTNGGDNNVLEITKRFGKVPLISWVQAGAWCEANCEQQDGESWLSCPVPISDSGYALRVLGDSMTNPGPGRSYPTGCIIFVDPEAEANTGDRVIARVPRTNEATFKVLVEDAGRQFLKPINPQYPIIDITEETHICGKVVGSFIPE
;
A
#
# COMPACT_ATOMS: atom_id res chain seq x y z
N MET A 1 36.24 10.40 -6.15
CA MET A 1 35.88 11.76 -5.71
C MET A 1 34.97 12.30 -6.78
N VAL A 2 33.66 12.35 -6.58
CA VAL A 2 32.72 12.76 -7.65
C VAL A 2 32.84 14.29 -7.81
N ASP A 3 33.13 14.75 -9.02
CA ASP A 3 33.27 16.16 -9.33
C ASP A 3 31.94 16.89 -9.10
N LYS A 4 31.94 17.85 -8.17
CA LYS A 4 30.75 18.66 -7.83
C LYS A 4 30.15 19.38 -9.04
N ASN A 5 30.95 19.62 -10.08
CA ASN A 5 30.52 20.26 -11.31
C ASN A 5 29.72 19.30 -12.20
N GLU A 6 30.09 18.02 -12.23
CA GLU A 6 29.39 16.97 -12.98
C GLU A 6 27.99 16.73 -12.38
N LEU A 7 27.87 16.74 -11.05
CA LEU A 7 26.57 16.62 -10.36
C LEU A 7 25.61 17.76 -10.71
N ARG A 8 26.11 18.99 -10.82
CA ARG A 8 25.30 20.16 -11.19
C ARG A 8 24.89 20.11 -12.65
N ALA A 9 25.80 19.76 -13.55
CA ALA A 9 25.51 19.59 -14.96
C ALA A 9 24.46 18.49 -15.20
N ALA A 10 24.59 17.35 -14.50
CA ALA A 10 23.63 16.27 -14.55
C ALA A 10 22.25 16.68 -14.01
N PHE A 11 22.20 17.45 -12.91
CA PHE A 11 20.95 17.99 -12.36
C PHE A 11 20.24 18.90 -13.37
N THR A 12 20.98 19.83 -13.97
CA THR A 12 20.45 20.75 -14.98
C THR A 12 19.94 20.02 -16.21
N ALA A 13 20.66 19.04 -16.73
CA ALA A 13 20.22 18.22 -17.86
C ALA A 13 18.87 17.53 -17.56
N ARG A 14 18.73 16.93 -16.38
CA ARG A 14 17.49 16.26 -15.94
C ARG A 14 16.35 17.25 -15.69
N LEU A 15 16.65 18.44 -15.18
CA LEU A 15 15.67 19.51 -15.04
C LEU A 15 15.14 19.98 -16.40
N HIS A 16 16.03 20.13 -17.40
CA HIS A 16 15.62 20.43 -18.77
C HIS A 16 14.74 19.32 -19.34
N GLU A 17 15.16 18.05 -19.21
CA GLU A 17 14.40 16.90 -19.67
C GLU A 17 13.00 16.84 -19.02
N ALA A 18 12.88 17.10 -17.72
CA ALA A 18 11.59 17.14 -17.03
C ALA A 18 10.71 18.33 -17.47
N LEU A 19 11.31 19.48 -17.80
CA LEU A 19 10.57 20.65 -18.30
C LEU A 19 10.06 20.44 -19.72
N ASP A 20 10.87 19.79 -20.57
CA ASP A 20 10.49 19.45 -21.93
C ASP A 20 9.36 18.40 -21.93
N ASP A 21 9.42 17.39 -21.06
CA ASP A 21 8.33 16.40 -20.87
C ASP A 21 7.04 17.03 -20.33
N ALA A 22 7.15 18.01 -19.43
CA ALA A 22 6.01 18.76 -18.91
C ALA A 22 5.43 19.78 -19.92
N GLY A 23 5.98 19.85 -21.14
CA GLY A 23 5.54 20.77 -22.19
C GLY A 23 5.84 22.24 -21.91
N VAL A 24 6.81 22.53 -21.02
CA VAL A 24 7.19 23.90 -20.69
C VAL A 24 8.02 24.48 -21.83
N ARG A 25 7.66 25.69 -22.29
CA ARG A 25 8.33 26.37 -23.40
C ARG A 25 9.85 26.49 -23.21
N THR A 26 10.59 26.22 -24.27
CA THR A 26 12.07 26.25 -24.26
C THR A 26 12.64 27.63 -23.91
N ARG A 27 12.04 28.70 -24.43
CA ARG A 27 12.38 30.10 -24.14
C ARG A 27 11.42 30.67 -23.11
N GLY A 28 11.93 31.06 -21.94
CA GLY A 28 11.13 31.62 -20.85
C GLY A 28 10.82 30.66 -19.70
N ARG A 29 11.24 29.38 -19.78
CA ARG A 29 11.04 28.38 -18.71
C ARG A 29 11.48 28.83 -17.31
N GLY A 30 12.51 29.67 -17.20
CA GLY A 30 12.93 30.25 -15.91
C GLY A 30 11.86 31.16 -15.28
N VAL A 31 11.10 31.89 -16.09
CA VAL A 31 9.97 32.70 -15.63
C VAL A 31 8.81 31.82 -15.20
N ASP A 32 8.57 30.72 -15.93
CA ASP A 32 7.47 29.80 -15.63
C ASP A 32 7.72 29.04 -14.32
N ILE A 33 8.95 28.55 -14.09
CA ILE A 33 9.37 27.97 -12.81
C ILE A 33 9.23 28.99 -11.68
N HIS A 34 9.72 30.22 -11.86
CA HIS A 34 9.63 31.25 -10.83
C HIS A 34 8.17 31.60 -10.49
N LYS A 35 7.31 31.71 -11.51
CA LYS A 35 5.87 31.96 -11.34
C LYS A 35 5.19 30.80 -10.60
N HIS A 36 5.56 29.57 -10.92
CA HIS A 36 5.04 28.38 -10.24
C HIS A 36 5.47 28.36 -8.76
N LEU A 37 6.76 28.54 -8.47
CA LEU A 37 7.29 28.60 -7.10
C LEU A 37 6.59 29.67 -6.26
N LYS A 38 6.36 30.86 -6.84
CA LYS A 38 5.62 31.93 -6.17
C LYS A 38 4.16 31.55 -5.88
N SER A 39 3.51 30.79 -6.77
CA SER A 39 2.12 30.34 -6.58
C SER A 39 1.94 29.32 -5.46
N VAL A 40 2.98 28.53 -5.18
CA VAL A 40 2.99 27.53 -4.08
C VAL A 40 3.59 28.08 -2.78
N GLY A 41 3.87 29.39 -2.70
CA GLY A 41 4.38 30.05 -1.50
C GLY A 41 5.90 29.97 -1.31
N VAL A 42 6.65 29.42 -2.27
CA VAL A 42 8.12 29.32 -2.21
C VAL A 42 8.76 30.58 -2.81
N VAL A 43 9.30 31.44 -1.95
CA VAL A 43 9.91 32.71 -2.36
C VAL A 43 11.37 32.48 -2.76
N LYS A 44 11.66 32.46 -4.07
CA LYS A 44 13.02 32.42 -4.64
C LYS A 44 13.23 33.51 -5.67
N SER A 45 14.46 34.03 -5.78
CA SER A 45 14.78 35.05 -6.77
C SER A 45 14.83 34.45 -8.19
N PRO A 46 14.49 35.22 -9.24
CA PRO A 46 14.65 34.77 -10.63
C PRO A 46 16.08 34.34 -10.98
N GLN A 47 17.07 34.98 -10.33
CA GLN A 47 18.49 34.63 -10.50
C GLN A 47 18.80 33.23 -9.94
N ALA A 48 18.14 32.79 -8.86
CA ALA A 48 18.32 31.43 -8.34
C ALA A 48 17.84 30.38 -9.35
N VAL A 49 16.68 30.60 -9.97
CA VAL A 49 16.15 29.73 -11.03
C VAL A 49 17.07 29.69 -12.25
N SER A 50 17.62 30.84 -12.64
CA SER A 50 18.60 30.89 -13.74
C SER A 50 19.86 30.06 -13.44
N LYS A 51 20.35 30.06 -12.20
CA LYS A 51 21.51 29.25 -11.80
C LYS A 51 21.23 27.75 -11.90
N TRP A 52 20.00 27.31 -11.64
CA TRP A 52 19.60 25.91 -11.79
C TRP A 52 19.53 25.47 -13.25
N LEU A 53 19.10 26.36 -14.14
CA LEU A 53 19.03 26.10 -15.58
C LEU A 53 20.40 26.18 -16.28
N ASN A 54 21.40 26.81 -15.66
CA ASN A 54 22.74 26.97 -16.22
C ASN A 54 23.79 26.01 -15.64
N GLY A 55 23.42 25.18 -14.64
CA GLY A 55 24.37 24.27 -13.98
C GLY A 55 25.25 24.92 -12.91
N ASP A 56 24.96 26.15 -12.51
CA ASP A 56 25.73 26.86 -11.47
C ASP A 56 25.34 26.44 -10.05
N ALA A 57 24.10 25.96 -9.87
CA ALA A 57 23.57 25.55 -8.57
C ALA A 57 22.52 24.43 -8.68
N ILE A 58 22.34 23.68 -7.59
CA ILE A 58 21.24 22.73 -7.41
C ILE A 58 20.12 23.43 -6.63
N ALA A 59 18.87 23.05 -6.87
CA ALA A 59 17.73 23.57 -6.13
C ALA A 59 17.77 23.17 -4.65
N GLU A 60 17.39 24.10 -3.77
CA GLU A 60 17.24 23.83 -2.34
C GLU A 60 15.98 22.99 -2.07
N ALA A 61 15.93 22.32 -0.91
CA ALA A 61 14.91 21.32 -0.58
C ALA A 61 13.47 21.79 -0.87
N ASP A 62 13.08 23.00 -0.45
CA ASP A 62 11.72 23.51 -0.64
C ASP A 62 11.36 23.74 -2.12
N SER A 63 12.32 24.26 -2.90
CA SER A 63 12.13 24.53 -4.33
C SER A 63 12.17 23.25 -5.14
N MET A 64 13.01 22.30 -4.72
CA MET A 64 13.12 20.99 -5.33
C MET A 64 11.81 20.21 -5.18
N VAL A 65 11.21 20.20 -3.99
CA VAL A 65 9.90 19.56 -3.76
C VAL A 65 8.83 20.19 -4.64
N ALA A 66 8.76 21.53 -4.68
CA ALA A 66 7.79 22.24 -5.51
C ALA A 66 7.93 21.93 -7.01
N ILE A 67 9.16 21.91 -7.52
CA ILE A 67 9.44 21.56 -8.92
C ILE A 67 9.11 20.08 -9.21
N CYS A 68 9.44 19.17 -8.29
CA CYS A 68 9.15 17.75 -8.45
C CYS A 68 7.64 17.49 -8.53
N VAL A 69 6.86 18.12 -7.65
CA VAL A 69 5.38 18.03 -7.68
C VAL A 69 4.83 18.60 -8.97
N TRP A 70 5.35 19.74 -9.43
CA TRP A 70 4.88 20.39 -10.65
C TRP A 70 5.18 19.57 -11.91
N LEU A 71 6.40 19.04 -12.01
CA LEU A 71 6.88 18.29 -13.17
C LEU A 71 6.53 16.79 -13.06
N LYS A 72 5.90 16.36 -11.96
CA LYS A 72 5.57 14.96 -11.66
C LYS A 72 6.79 14.02 -11.72
N VAL A 73 7.97 14.52 -11.38
CA VAL A 73 9.23 13.75 -11.35
C VAL A 73 9.68 13.49 -9.92
N ARG A 74 10.36 12.36 -9.69
CA ARG A 74 10.88 12.03 -8.36
C ARG A 74 12.08 12.90 -8.04
N ARG A 75 12.20 13.26 -6.76
CA ARG A 75 13.32 14.04 -6.25
C ARG A 75 14.64 13.32 -6.46
N GLU A 76 14.69 12.03 -6.18
CA GLU A 76 15.91 11.21 -6.28
C GLU A 76 16.38 11.07 -7.73
N TRP A 77 15.44 11.04 -8.67
CA TRP A 77 15.77 11.09 -10.09
C TRP A 77 16.27 12.47 -10.49
N LEU A 78 15.64 13.55 -10.04
CA LEU A 78 16.04 14.92 -10.40
C LEU A 78 17.34 15.36 -9.72
N GLU A 79 17.66 14.86 -8.53
CA GLU A 79 18.84 15.22 -7.74
C GLU A 79 20.04 14.30 -8.03
N TYR A 80 19.85 12.98 -8.02
CA TYR A 80 20.94 11.99 -8.12
C TYR A 80 20.92 11.14 -9.40
N GLY A 81 19.88 11.22 -10.21
CA GLY A 81 19.76 10.47 -11.47
C GLY A 81 19.32 9.03 -11.25
N VAL A 82 18.78 8.73 -10.06
CA VAL A 82 18.34 7.40 -9.68
C VAL A 82 16.96 7.12 -10.30
N PRO A 83 16.83 6.12 -11.19
CA PRO A 83 15.54 5.76 -11.78
C PRO A 83 14.59 5.11 -10.75
N PRO A 84 13.27 5.06 -10.99
CA PRO A 84 12.48 5.68 -12.07
C PRO A 84 12.42 7.23 -12.09
N LYS A 85 12.05 7.81 -13.25
CA LYS A 85 11.96 9.27 -13.48
C LYS A 85 10.70 9.89 -12.88
N GLU A 86 9.57 9.27 -13.17
CA GLU A 86 8.24 9.79 -12.83
C GLU A 86 7.86 9.40 -11.40
N VAL A 87 7.18 10.31 -10.70
CA VAL A 87 6.38 9.91 -9.54
C VAL A 87 5.25 9.08 -10.12
N LEU A 88 5.27 7.76 -9.89
CA LEU A 88 4.14 6.90 -10.19
C LEU A 88 2.93 7.52 -9.47
N GLY A 89 2.10 8.22 -10.23
CA GLY A 89 1.19 9.21 -9.67
C GLY A 89 0.15 8.56 -8.78
N ASP A 90 0.02 9.07 -7.55
CA ASP A 90 -1.20 8.93 -6.77
C ASP A 90 -2.35 9.58 -7.54
N SER A 91 -3.16 8.76 -8.21
CA SER A 91 -4.61 8.94 -8.40
C SER A 91 -5.18 7.68 -9.05
N ASN A 92 -6.00 6.97 -8.29
CA ASN A 92 -6.72 5.77 -8.71
C ASN A 92 -7.52 5.97 -10.01
N VAL A 93 -7.74 4.87 -10.74
CA VAL A 93 -8.77 4.61 -11.75
C VAL A 93 -8.41 4.84 -13.24
N ARG A 94 -8.53 3.72 -13.99
CA ARG A 94 -8.85 3.51 -15.43
C ARG A 94 -7.71 3.45 -16.47
N GLN A 95 -7.43 2.20 -16.84
CA GLN A 95 -7.66 1.66 -18.20
C GLN A 95 -6.41 1.38 -19.06
N LEU A 96 -5.90 0.17 -18.85
CA LEU A 96 -5.45 -0.83 -19.82
C LEU A 96 -5.53 -0.45 -21.31
N THR A 97 -4.42 -0.64 -22.02
CA THR A 97 -4.22 -1.45 -23.25
C THR A 97 -2.77 -1.20 -23.70
N ASN A 98 -1.96 -2.12 -24.21
CA ASN A 98 -2.00 -3.55 -24.48
C ASN A 98 -0.58 -3.88 -25.01
N GLY A 99 -0.02 -5.04 -24.66
CA GLY A 99 1.01 -5.68 -25.50
C GLY A 99 2.41 -5.82 -24.90
N GLY A 100 2.73 -7.06 -24.53
CA GLY A 100 4.03 -7.64 -24.93
C GLY A 100 5.05 -7.84 -23.82
N ASP A 101 4.92 -8.99 -23.15
CA ASP A 101 6.00 -9.95 -22.95
C ASP A 101 7.14 -9.66 -21.94
N ASN A 102 7.11 -10.51 -20.91
CA ASN A 102 8.23 -11.25 -20.32
C ASN A 102 9.05 -10.65 -19.15
N ASN A 103 8.84 -11.31 -18.00
CA ASN A 103 9.88 -11.86 -17.11
C ASN A 103 10.74 -10.91 -16.27
N VAL A 104 10.11 -10.13 -15.38
CA VAL A 104 10.74 -9.83 -14.08
C VAL A 104 9.71 -10.01 -12.98
N LEU A 105 9.96 -11.03 -12.15
CA LEU A 105 9.22 -11.35 -10.93
C LEU A 105 9.01 -10.08 -10.09
N GLU A 106 7.73 -9.78 -9.91
CA GLU A 106 7.12 -8.61 -9.29
C GLU A 106 7.54 -8.46 -7.82
N ILE A 107 8.75 -7.96 -7.60
CA ILE A 107 9.27 -7.56 -6.28
C ILE A 107 8.85 -6.11 -5.93
N THR A 108 8.02 -5.47 -6.76
CA THR A 108 7.16 -4.35 -6.34
C THR A 108 5.99 -4.85 -5.48
N LYS A 109 6.30 -5.55 -4.38
CA LYS A 109 5.40 -5.60 -3.22
C LYS A 109 5.34 -4.18 -2.69
N ARG A 110 4.39 -3.42 -3.25
CA ARG A 110 3.88 -2.18 -2.66
C ARG A 110 3.73 -2.48 -1.18
N PHE A 111 4.33 -1.66 -0.32
CA PHE A 111 4.12 -1.80 1.12
C PHE A 111 2.61 -1.79 1.36
N GLY A 112 2.07 -2.98 1.60
CA GLY A 112 0.64 -3.29 1.61
C GLY A 112 0.01 -2.62 2.80
N LYS A 113 -0.37 -1.35 2.64
CA LYS A 113 -1.22 -0.68 3.60
C LYS A 113 -2.61 -1.25 3.40
N VAL A 114 -3.15 -1.87 4.43
CA VAL A 114 -4.50 -2.42 4.41
C VAL A 114 -5.41 -1.64 5.35
N PRO A 115 -6.70 -1.49 5.01
CA PRO A 115 -7.65 -0.86 5.89
C PRO A 115 -7.92 -1.74 7.11
N LEU A 116 -7.92 -1.13 8.30
CA LEU A 116 -8.52 -1.70 9.48
C LEU A 116 -10.04 -1.55 9.37
N ILE A 117 -10.74 -2.68 9.35
CA ILE A 117 -12.19 -2.71 9.21
C ILE A 117 -12.84 -3.35 10.45
N SER A 118 -14.15 -3.14 10.59
CA SER A 118 -14.97 -3.78 11.62
C SER A 118 -15.39 -5.20 11.24
N TRP A 119 -15.82 -5.99 12.22
CA TRP A 119 -16.35 -7.35 11.99
C TRP A 119 -17.64 -7.37 11.15
N VAL A 120 -18.44 -6.31 11.27
CA VAL A 120 -19.64 -6.14 10.43
C VAL A 120 -19.24 -5.94 8.97
N GLN A 121 -18.22 -5.11 8.73
CA GLN A 121 -17.67 -4.90 7.39
C GLN A 121 -17.03 -6.17 6.83
N ALA A 122 -16.31 -6.97 7.64
CA ALA A 122 -15.76 -8.24 7.19
C ALA A 122 -16.84 -9.26 6.78
N GLY A 123 -17.99 -9.28 7.47
CA GLY A 123 -19.14 -10.09 7.06
C GLY A 123 -19.67 -9.67 5.70
N ALA A 124 -19.84 -8.36 5.47
CA ALA A 124 -20.28 -7.79 4.20
C ALA A 124 -19.26 -7.98 3.05
N TRP A 125 -17.96 -7.92 3.36
CA TRP A 125 -16.85 -8.15 2.42
C TRP A 125 -16.87 -9.56 1.81
N CYS A 126 -17.52 -10.50 2.50
CA CYS A 126 -17.72 -11.87 2.05
C CYS A 126 -18.83 -12.00 0.99
N GLU A 127 -19.81 -11.07 0.96
CA GLU A 127 -20.97 -11.12 0.06
C GLU A 127 -20.83 -10.24 -1.17
N ALA A 128 -20.13 -9.11 -1.07
CA ALA A 128 -19.98 -8.17 -2.17
C ALA A 128 -18.60 -7.53 -2.14
N ASN A 129 -18.02 -7.34 -3.33
CA ASN A 129 -16.85 -6.52 -3.60
C ASN A 129 -17.17 -5.06 -3.23
N CYS A 130 -17.23 -4.80 -1.92
CA CYS A 130 -17.70 -3.55 -1.35
C CYS A 130 -16.67 -2.47 -1.67
N GLU A 131 -17.09 -1.48 -2.46
CA GLU A 131 -16.27 -0.35 -2.86
C GLU A 131 -15.69 0.31 -1.61
N GLN A 132 -14.35 0.32 -1.54
CA GLN A 132 -13.47 0.98 -0.57
C GLN A 132 -14.19 1.91 0.40
N GLN A 133 -14.81 1.36 1.44
CA GLN A 133 -15.34 2.17 2.53
C GLN A 133 -14.19 2.47 3.48
N ASP A 134 -13.99 3.77 3.72
CA ASP A 134 -13.02 4.40 4.62
C ASP A 134 -12.70 3.49 5.82
N GLY A 135 -11.56 2.79 5.75
CA GLY A 135 -11.05 2.06 6.91
C GLY A 135 -10.73 3.05 8.01
N GLU A 136 -11.10 2.75 9.26
CA GLU A 136 -10.86 3.64 10.41
C GLU A 136 -9.37 4.00 10.56
N SER A 137 -8.48 3.15 10.07
CA SER A 137 -7.03 3.38 10.03
C SER A 137 -6.37 2.49 8.98
N TRP A 138 -5.31 2.96 8.33
CA TRP A 138 -4.52 2.17 7.38
C TRP A 138 -3.25 1.63 8.05
N LEU A 139 -3.09 0.31 8.05
CA LEU A 139 -1.99 -0.37 8.73
C LEU A 139 -1.02 -0.97 7.72
N SER A 140 0.29 -0.82 7.97
CA SER A 140 1.32 -1.42 7.11
C SER A 140 1.44 -2.90 7.44
N CYS A 141 1.19 -3.76 6.45
CA CYS A 141 1.35 -5.20 6.61
C CYS A 141 2.84 -5.60 6.71
N PRO A 142 3.22 -6.41 7.72
CA PRO A 142 4.57 -6.96 7.79
C PRO A 142 4.82 -8.09 6.79
N VAL A 143 3.75 -8.62 6.19
CA VAL A 143 3.75 -9.77 5.27
C VAL A 143 3.11 -9.33 3.95
N PRO A 144 3.56 -9.84 2.79
CA PRO A 144 2.82 -9.67 1.54
C PRO A 144 1.36 -10.07 1.66
N ILE A 145 0.50 -9.21 1.14
CA ILE A 145 -0.94 -9.38 1.12
C ILE A 145 -1.47 -8.88 -0.23
N SER A 146 -2.54 -9.47 -0.72
CA SER A 146 -3.18 -9.08 -1.98
C SER A 146 -3.88 -7.72 -1.86
N ASP A 147 -4.26 -7.11 -3.00
CA ASP A 147 -4.87 -5.77 -3.03
C ASP A 147 -6.23 -5.70 -2.29
N SER A 148 -6.89 -6.85 -2.13
CA SER A 148 -8.13 -7.01 -1.36
C SER A 148 -7.90 -7.33 0.12
N GLY A 149 -6.66 -7.28 0.60
CA GLY A 149 -6.29 -7.50 1.99
C GLY A 149 -6.86 -6.48 2.96
N TYR A 150 -7.28 -6.93 4.14
CA TYR A 150 -7.77 -6.06 5.22
C TYR A 150 -7.21 -6.48 6.58
N ALA A 151 -7.24 -5.55 7.54
CA ALA A 151 -6.92 -5.83 8.93
C ALA A 151 -8.19 -5.89 9.78
N LEU A 152 -8.20 -6.77 10.78
CA LEU A 152 -9.26 -6.89 11.78
C LEU A 152 -8.68 -6.83 13.17
N ARG A 153 -9.40 -6.16 14.08
CA ARG A 153 -9.11 -6.23 15.51
C ARG A 153 -9.85 -7.41 16.12
N VAL A 154 -9.12 -8.39 16.65
CA VAL A 154 -9.67 -9.59 17.30
C VAL A 154 -10.61 -9.20 18.44
N LEU A 155 -11.84 -9.72 18.39
CA LEU A 155 -12.84 -9.57 19.44
C LEU A 155 -13.05 -10.92 20.14
N GLY A 156 -12.99 -10.89 21.47
CA GLY A 156 -13.14 -12.08 22.31
C GLY A 156 -11.88 -12.96 22.38
N ASP A 157 -11.96 -13.98 23.22
CA ASP A 157 -10.84 -14.87 23.58
C ASP A 157 -10.93 -16.25 22.93
N SER A 158 -11.81 -16.44 21.94
CA SER A 158 -11.97 -17.73 21.26
C SER A 158 -10.71 -18.22 20.52
N MET A 159 -9.82 -17.28 20.19
CA MET A 159 -8.53 -17.56 19.56
C MET A 159 -7.34 -17.32 20.50
N THR A 160 -7.61 -17.13 21.79
CA THR A 160 -6.61 -17.08 22.85
C THR A 160 -6.21 -18.50 23.22
N ASN A 161 -4.93 -18.84 23.06
CA ASN A 161 -4.40 -20.12 23.49
C ASN A 161 -4.07 -20.08 25.00
N PRO A 162 -4.63 -20.97 25.83
CA PRO A 162 -4.25 -21.10 27.24
C PRO A 162 -2.94 -21.87 27.45
N GLY A 163 -2.41 -22.54 26.42
CA GLY A 163 -1.17 -23.32 26.48
C GLY A 163 0.00 -22.68 25.73
N PRO A 164 1.13 -23.42 25.58
CA PRO A 164 2.25 -22.98 24.76
C PRO A 164 1.86 -22.99 23.27
N GLY A 165 2.07 -21.87 22.57
CA GLY A 165 1.82 -21.77 21.14
C GLY A 165 1.40 -20.36 20.70
N ARG A 166 0.88 -20.25 19.48
CA ARG A 166 0.33 -18.99 18.97
C ARG A 166 -1.00 -18.68 19.65
N SER A 167 -1.17 -17.45 20.11
CA SER A 167 -2.35 -16.95 20.81
C SER A 167 -2.77 -15.60 20.22
N TYR A 168 -4.06 -15.37 20.09
CA TYR A 168 -4.64 -14.13 19.57
C TYR A 168 -5.62 -13.56 20.61
N PRO A 169 -5.12 -12.77 21.57
CA PRO A 169 -5.98 -12.16 22.58
C PRO A 169 -6.85 -11.04 21.97
N THR A 170 -7.92 -10.69 22.68
CA THR A 170 -8.75 -9.53 22.36
C THR A 170 -7.89 -8.28 22.18
N GLY A 171 -8.14 -7.52 21.11
CA GLY A 171 -7.38 -6.30 20.78
C GLY A 171 -6.18 -6.54 19.85
N CYS A 172 -5.76 -7.79 19.65
CA CYS A 172 -4.75 -8.13 18.64
C CYS A 172 -5.25 -7.77 17.24
N ILE A 173 -4.38 -7.24 16.39
CA ILE A 173 -4.67 -6.94 15.00
C ILE A 173 -4.23 -8.12 14.14
N ILE A 174 -5.12 -8.62 13.30
CA ILE A 174 -4.83 -9.69 12.35
C ILE A 174 -4.96 -9.17 10.92
N PHE A 175 -4.13 -9.69 10.02
CA PHE A 175 -4.13 -9.34 8.61
C PHE A 175 -4.72 -10.49 7.81
N VAL A 176 -5.76 -10.21 7.04
CA VAL A 176 -6.59 -11.19 6.34
C VAL A 176 -6.51 -10.94 4.85
N ASP A 177 -6.16 -11.97 4.11
CA ASP A 177 -6.09 -11.98 2.66
C ASP A 177 -7.25 -12.81 2.08
N PRO A 178 -8.23 -12.18 1.43
CA PRO A 178 -9.35 -12.87 0.77
C PRO A 178 -8.93 -13.69 -0.45
N GLU A 179 -7.86 -13.30 -1.13
CA GLU A 179 -7.40 -13.93 -2.37
C GLU A 179 -6.42 -15.08 -2.09
N ALA A 180 -5.93 -15.19 -0.85
CA ALA A 180 -5.07 -16.29 -0.45
C ALA A 180 -5.85 -17.59 -0.23
N GLU A 181 -5.39 -18.67 -0.86
CA GLU A 181 -5.96 -20.01 -0.69
C GLU A 181 -5.87 -20.48 0.77
N ALA A 182 -7.04 -20.80 1.34
CA ALA A 182 -7.19 -21.33 2.67
C ALA A 182 -7.03 -22.86 2.67
N ASN A 183 -6.00 -23.36 3.36
CA ASN A 183 -5.75 -24.79 3.50
C ASN A 183 -6.07 -25.28 4.92
N THR A 184 -6.26 -26.58 5.08
CA THR A 184 -6.39 -27.22 6.39
C THR A 184 -5.20 -26.88 7.29
N GLY A 185 -5.48 -26.42 8.51
CA GLY A 185 -4.52 -25.92 9.49
C GLY A 185 -4.31 -24.40 9.45
N ASP A 186 -4.81 -23.71 8.42
CA ASP A 186 -4.75 -22.25 8.37
C ASP A 186 -5.82 -21.60 9.24
N ARG A 187 -5.56 -20.34 9.62
CA ARG A 187 -6.54 -19.56 10.35
C ARG A 187 -7.28 -18.71 9.34
N VAL A 188 -8.59 -18.70 9.43
CA VAL A 188 -9.48 -18.13 8.43
C VAL A 188 -10.53 -17.27 9.08
N ILE A 189 -10.97 -16.27 8.34
CA ILE A 189 -12.23 -15.58 8.62
C ILE A 189 -13.31 -16.31 7.84
N ALA A 190 -14.34 -16.75 8.55
CA ALA A 190 -15.49 -17.41 7.97
C ALA A 190 -16.77 -16.70 8.40
N ARG A 191 -17.78 -16.72 7.55
CA ARG A 191 -19.09 -16.17 7.84
C ARG A 191 -20.03 -17.29 8.23
N VAL A 192 -20.64 -17.17 9.40
CA VAL A 192 -21.62 -18.15 9.88
C VAL A 192 -22.99 -17.83 9.26
N PRO A 193 -23.65 -18.77 8.56
CA PRO A 193 -24.87 -18.47 7.80
C PRO A 193 -26.04 -18.03 8.69
N ARG A 194 -26.10 -18.54 9.93
CA ARG A 194 -27.22 -18.25 10.84
C ARG A 194 -27.27 -16.81 11.35
N THR A 195 -26.13 -16.17 11.54
CA THR A 195 -26.06 -14.79 12.10
C THR A 195 -25.52 -13.77 11.12
N ASN A 196 -25.00 -14.21 9.96
CA ASN A 196 -24.28 -13.38 9.01
C ASN A 196 -23.04 -12.68 9.63
N GLU A 197 -22.53 -13.20 10.74
CA GLU A 197 -21.38 -12.65 11.44
C GLU A 197 -20.09 -13.33 10.97
N ALA A 198 -19.05 -12.53 10.77
CA ALA A 198 -17.71 -13.02 10.57
C ALA A 198 -17.17 -13.61 11.89
N THR A 199 -16.48 -14.76 11.80
CA THR A 199 -15.82 -15.43 12.92
C THR A 199 -14.40 -15.81 12.53
N PHE A 200 -13.49 -15.76 13.49
CA PHE A 200 -12.08 -16.15 13.31
C PHE A 200 -11.83 -17.50 13.95
N LYS A 201 -11.43 -18.49 13.15
CA LYS A 201 -11.21 -19.88 13.56
C LYS A 201 -10.10 -20.53 12.74
N VAL A 202 -9.66 -21.71 13.15
CA VAL A 202 -8.75 -22.56 12.36
C VAL A 202 -9.56 -23.48 11.48
N LEU A 203 -9.28 -23.50 10.18
CA LEU A 203 -9.86 -24.47 9.26
C LEU A 203 -9.22 -25.83 9.52
N VAL A 204 -10.02 -26.84 9.83
CA VAL A 204 -9.54 -28.23 10.01
C VAL A 204 -10.38 -29.17 9.15
N GLU A 205 -9.79 -30.24 8.68
CA GLU A 205 -10.50 -31.30 7.94
C GLU A 205 -10.34 -32.61 8.70
N ASP A 206 -11.45 -33.30 8.95
CA ASP A 206 -11.50 -34.60 9.61
C ASP A 206 -12.50 -35.50 8.91
N ALA A 207 -12.08 -36.73 8.55
CA ALA A 207 -12.89 -37.72 7.87
C ALA A 207 -13.63 -37.21 6.59
N GLY A 208 -12.99 -36.31 5.84
CA GLY A 208 -13.54 -35.73 4.61
C GLY A 208 -14.58 -34.63 4.84
N ARG A 209 -14.74 -34.14 6.07
CA ARG A 209 -15.57 -32.99 6.42
C ARG A 209 -14.69 -31.87 6.96
N GLN A 210 -15.02 -30.62 6.63
CA GLN A 210 -14.28 -29.46 7.12
C GLN A 210 -15.01 -28.84 8.31
N PHE A 211 -14.23 -28.31 9.26
CA PHE A 211 -14.70 -27.70 10.50
C PHE A 211 -13.89 -26.44 10.81
N LEU A 212 -14.51 -25.55 11.56
CA LEU A 212 -13.89 -24.34 12.11
C LEU A 212 -13.64 -24.57 13.60
N LYS A 213 -12.37 -24.79 13.94
CA LYS A 213 -11.92 -25.06 15.31
C LYS A 213 -11.38 -23.80 15.97
N PRO A 214 -11.88 -23.39 17.15
CA PRO A 214 -11.24 -22.35 17.95
C PRO A 214 -9.92 -22.85 18.55
N ILE A 215 -8.98 -21.93 18.79
CA ILE A 215 -7.75 -22.25 19.50
C ILE A 215 -8.04 -22.42 21.00
N ASN A 216 -8.98 -21.64 21.55
CA ASN A 216 -9.43 -21.82 22.91
C ASN A 216 -10.39 -23.02 23.01
N PRO A 217 -10.02 -24.10 23.74
CA PRO A 217 -10.84 -25.31 23.84
C PRO A 217 -12.15 -25.12 24.63
N GLN A 218 -12.33 -23.98 25.32
CA GLN A 218 -13.60 -23.65 25.98
C GLN A 218 -14.72 -23.32 24.99
N TYR A 219 -14.37 -23.02 23.74
CA TYR A 219 -15.33 -22.70 22.68
C TYR A 219 -15.65 -23.93 21.82
N PRO A 220 -16.91 -24.09 21.38
CA PRO A 220 -17.30 -25.23 20.54
C PRO A 220 -16.70 -25.14 19.14
N ILE A 221 -16.46 -26.31 18.55
CA ILE A 221 -16.11 -26.45 17.13
C ILE A 221 -17.37 -26.22 16.29
N ILE A 222 -17.24 -25.55 15.16
CA ILE A 222 -18.36 -25.25 14.25
C ILE A 222 -18.16 -26.07 12.98
N ASP A 223 -19.16 -26.88 12.59
CA ASP A 223 -19.17 -27.56 11.30
C ASP A 223 -19.29 -26.58 10.13
N ILE A 224 -18.50 -26.77 9.07
CA ILE A 224 -18.68 -26.04 7.82
C ILE A 224 -19.83 -26.70 7.05
N THR A 225 -20.88 -25.92 6.79
CA THR A 225 -21.98 -26.29 5.90
C THR A 225 -21.79 -25.68 4.51
N GLU A 226 -22.58 -26.09 3.53
CA GLU A 226 -22.54 -25.53 2.16
C GLU A 226 -22.82 -24.01 2.11
N GLU A 227 -23.48 -23.48 3.15
CA GLU A 227 -23.79 -22.05 3.28
C GLU A 227 -22.69 -21.26 4.00
N THR A 228 -21.68 -21.95 4.56
CA THR A 228 -20.55 -21.31 5.26
C THR A 228 -19.53 -20.83 4.24
N HIS A 229 -19.24 -19.53 4.25
CA HIS A 229 -18.32 -18.91 3.31
C HIS A 229 -17.01 -18.56 4.02
N ILE A 230 -15.88 -18.96 3.43
CA ILE A 230 -14.55 -18.52 3.86
C ILE A 230 -14.27 -17.16 3.22
N CYS A 231 -14.14 -16.14 4.05
CA CYS A 231 -13.97 -14.75 3.62
C CYS A 231 -12.49 -14.34 3.49
N GLY A 232 -11.57 -15.20 3.93
CA GLY A 232 -10.14 -15.01 3.71
C GLY A 232 -9.24 -15.75 4.71
N LYS A 233 -7.96 -15.82 4.39
CA LYS A 233 -6.91 -16.44 5.20
C LYS A 233 -6.12 -15.41 5.98
N VAL A 234 -5.80 -15.70 7.23
CA VAL A 234 -4.95 -14.85 8.06
C VAL A 234 -3.48 -15.08 7.73
N VAL A 235 -2.81 -14.05 7.23
CA VAL A 235 -1.40 -14.08 6.80
C VAL A 235 -0.45 -13.54 7.88
N GLY A 236 -0.96 -12.75 8.81
CA GLY A 236 -0.15 -12.13 9.86
C GLY A 236 -0.96 -11.67 11.06
N SER A 237 -0.25 -11.32 12.13
CA SER A 237 -0.83 -10.71 13.32
C SER A 237 0.15 -9.76 13.98
N PHE A 238 -0.39 -8.71 14.57
CA PHE A 238 0.31 -7.67 15.28
C PHE A 238 -0.39 -7.42 16.62
N ILE A 239 0.37 -7.51 17.71
CA ILE A 239 -0.14 -7.21 19.05
C ILE A 239 0.36 -5.81 19.38
N PRO A 240 -0.52 -4.80 19.49
CA PRO A 240 -0.11 -3.49 19.99
C PRO A 240 0.36 -3.64 21.45
N GLU A 241 1.52 -3.06 21.77
CA GLU A 241 2.10 -3.02 23.12
C GLU A 241 1.24 -2.17 24.08
#